data_AF-A0A2X3JSP4-F1
#
_entry.id   AF-A0A2X3JSP4-F1
#
_cell.length_a   1.000
_cell.length_b   1.000
_cell.length_c   1.000
_cell.angle_alpha   90.00
_cell.angle_beta   90.00
_cell.angle_gamma   90.00
#
_symmetry.space_group_name_H-M   'P 1'
#
loop_
_entity.id
_entity.type
_entity.pdbx_description
1 polymer ?
#
loop_
_entity_poly.entity_id
_entity_poly.type
_entity_poly.pdbx_seq_one_letter_code
_entity_poly.pdbx_strand_id
1 'polypeptide(L)'
;MSLTLTLTGTGGAQGVPAWGCECAACDRARRSPQYRRQPCSGVVKFNDAITLIDAGLHDLADRWSPGSFQQFLLTHYHMDHVQGLFPLRWALAIRSRFTARRMTRVATICLNIRACLISATQWNRLWYLICRGCRSRRCRLTTQN
;
A
#
# COMPACT_ATOMS: atom_id res chain seq x y z
N MET A 1 -5.20 11.66 28.76
CA MET A 1 -5.13 10.68 27.65
C MET A 1 -5.43 11.41 26.36
N SER A 2 -4.64 11.20 25.31
CA SER A 2 -4.86 11.80 23.99
C SER A 2 -4.82 10.74 22.90
N LEU A 3 -5.73 10.88 21.93
CA LEU A 3 -5.80 10.07 20.72
C LEU A 3 -5.74 11.00 19.52
N THR A 4 -4.85 10.75 18.57
CA THR A 4 -4.71 11.53 17.35
C THR A 4 -4.59 10.62 16.15
N LEU A 5 -5.34 10.91 15.09
CA LEU A 5 -5.25 10.26 13.80
C LEU A 5 -4.71 11.26 12.77
N THR A 6 -3.59 10.91 12.13
CA THR A 6 -3.02 11.67 11.02
C THR A 6 -3.20 10.89 9.72
N LEU A 7 -3.74 11.53 8.69
CA LEU A 7 -3.84 10.93 7.35
C LEU A 7 -2.55 11.22 6.58
N THR A 8 -1.70 10.21 6.42
CA THR A 8 -0.41 10.36 5.72
C THR A 8 -0.52 10.17 4.22
N GLY A 9 -1.54 9.45 3.77
CA GLY A 9 -1.92 9.35 2.37
C GLY A 9 -3.43 9.20 2.23
N THR A 10 -3.99 9.79 1.17
CA THR A 10 -5.45 9.90 0.96
C THR A 10 -5.86 9.55 -0.48
N GLY A 11 -4.99 8.90 -1.24
CA GLY A 11 -5.25 8.41 -2.59
C GLY A 11 -5.34 6.88 -2.63
N GLY A 12 -5.91 6.33 -3.69
CA GLY A 12 -5.76 4.90 -4.00
C GLY A 12 -4.46 4.62 -4.76
N ALA A 13 -4.30 3.39 -5.24
CA ALA A 13 -3.14 2.95 -6.02
C ALA A 13 -2.69 3.89 -7.15
N GLN A 14 -3.63 4.52 -7.87
CA GLN A 14 -3.31 5.45 -8.96
C GLN A 14 -2.63 6.74 -8.49
N GLY A 15 -2.91 7.16 -7.25
CA GLY A 15 -2.46 8.44 -6.70
C GLY A 15 -3.08 9.67 -7.37
N VAL A 16 -2.69 10.85 -6.88
CA VAL A 16 -2.92 12.13 -7.55
C VAL A 16 -1.63 12.96 -7.44
N PRO A 17 -1.07 13.45 -8.56
CA PRO A 17 -1.55 13.31 -9.93
C PRO A 17 -1.41 11.87 -10.45
N ALA A 18 -2.37 11.45 -11.27
CA ALA A 18 -2.23 10.23 -12.05
C ALA A 18 -1.14 10.44 -13.12
N TRP A 19 -0.30 9.43 -13.32
CA TRP A 19 0.78 9.49 -14.30
C TRP A 19 0.23 9.74 -15.71
N GLY A 20 0.74 10.76 -16.40
CA GLY A 20 0.30 11.16 -17.75
C GLY A 20 -1.06 11.87 -17.84
N CYS A 21 -1.79 12.12 -16.75
CA CYS A 21 -3.13 12.73 -16.81
C CYS A 21 -3.10 14.27 -16.74
N GLU A 22 -3.72 14.98 -17.68
CA GLU A 22 -3.79 16.46 -17.73
C GLU A 22 -5.14 17.03 -17.28
N CYS A 23 -5.88 16.31 -16.42
CA CYS A 23 -7.12 16.86 -15.88
C CYS A 23 -6.84 17.96 -14.84
N ALA A 24 -7.81 18.85 -14.62
CA ALA A 24 -7.68 19.98 -13.70
C ALA A 24 -7.20 19.59 -12.28
N ALA A 25 -7.61 18.42 -11.78
CA ALA A 25 -7.17 17.93 -10.47
C ALA A 25 -5.68 17.53 -10.46
N CYS A 26 -5.22 16.82 -11.50
CA CYS A 26 -3.83 16.42 -11.63
C CYS A 26 -2.92 17.61 -11.87
N ASP A 27 -3.32 18.55 -12.73
CA ASP A 27 -2.55 19.78 -12.98
C ASP A 27 -2.41 20.64 -11.74
N ARG A 28 -3.49 20.75 -10.94
CA ARG A 28 -3.42 21.40 -9.63
C ARG A 28 -2.43 20.71 -8.70
N ALA A 29 -2.44 19.37 -8.62
CA ALA A 29 -1.52 18.62 -7.76
C ALA A 29 -0.05 18.66 -8.23
N ARG A 30 0.19 18.87 -9.53
CA ARG A 30 1.54 19.14 -10.05
C ARG A 30 2.05 20.51 -9.62
N ARG A 31 1.22 21.56 -9.78
CA ARG A 31 1.57 22.95 -9.43
C ARG A 31 1.63 23.20 -7.93
N SER A 32 0.80 22.50 -7.15
CA SER A 32 0.65 22.73 -5.71
C SER A 32 0.70 21.40 -4.96
N PRO A 33 1.85 21.04 -4.36
CA PRO A 33 2.09 19.73 -3.73
C PRO A 33 1.08 19.34 -2.64
N GLN A 34 0.44 20.30 -1.97
CA GLN A 34 -0.61 20.05 -0.97
C GLN A 34 -1.85 19.31 -1.52
N TYR A 35 -2.05 19.29 -2.84
CA TYR A 35 -3.14 18.54 -3.48
C TYR A 35 -2.70 17.15 -3.96
N ARG A 36 -1.44 16.76 -3.75
CA ARG A 36 -0.98 15.41 -4.04
C ARG A 36 -1.60 14.42 -3.07
N ARG A 37 -1.90 13.23 -3.56
CA ARG A 37 -2.48 12.15 -2.77
C ARG A 37 -1.62 10.90 -2.94
N GLN A 38 -0.90 10.56 -1.88
CA GLN A 38 -0.15 9.32 -1.75
C GLN A 38 -1.08 8.14 -1.35
N PRO A 39 -0.64 6.88 -1.46
CA PRO A 39 -1.44 5.72 -1.10
C PRO A 39 -2.04 5.79 0.30
N CYS A 40 -3.28 5.36 0.43
CA CYS A 40 -4.10 5.46 1.64
C CYS A 40 -3.37 4.87 2.84
N SER A 41 -3.11 5.71 3.83
CA SER A 41 -2.37 5.33 5.04
C SER A 41 -2.64 6.35 6.15
N GLY A 42 -2.43 5.91 7.39
CA GLY A 42 -2.61 6.78 8.54
C GLY A 42 -1.69 6.45 9.70
N VAL A 43 -1.59 7.38 10.64
CA VAL A 43 -0.84 7.23 11.87
C VAL A 43 -1.78 7.47 13.04
N VAL A 44 -1.92 6.47 13.89
CA VAL A 44 -2.64 6.59 15.16
C VAL A 44 -1.61 6.76 16.26
N LYS A 45 -1.71 7.88 16.98
CA LYS A 45 -0.97 8.11 18.21
C LYS A 45 -1.93 8.05 19.40
N PHE A 46 -1.69 7.12 20.31
CA PHE A 46 -2.40 7.01 21.58
C PHE A 46 -1.39 7.13 22.72
N ASN A 47 -1.43 8.26 23.42
CA ASN A 47 -0.34 8.68 24.32
C ASN A 47 1.02 8.60 23.58
N ASP A 48 1.96 7.79 24.06
CA ASP A 48 3.28 7.60 23.41
C ASP A 48 3.33 6.46 22.39
N ALA A 49 2.26 5.66 22.28
CA ALA A 49 2.19 4.56 21.34
C ALA A 49 1.75 5.04 19.96
N ILE A 50 2.51 4.66 18.94
CA ILE A 50 2.30 4.95 17.52
C ILE A 50 2.02 3.66 16.78
N THR A 51 0.89 3.65 16.06
CA THR A 51 0.49 2.58 15.14
C THR A 51 0.40 3.14 13.73
N LEU A 52 1.09 2.50 12.79
CA LEU A 52 1.00 2.82 11.37
C LEU A 52 -0.11 1.99 10.73
N ILE A 53 -1.13 2.64 10.18
CA ILE A 53 -2.20 2.01 9.42
C ILE A 53 -1.77 1.93 7.96
N ASP A 54 -1.68 0.71 7.45
CA ASP A 54 -1.10 0.38 6.15
C ASP A 54 0.35 0.86 5.96
N ALA A 55 0.94 0.46 4.85
CA ALA A 55 2.35 0.68 4.53
C ALA A 55 2.55 0.96 3.02
N GLY A 56 1.65 1.77 2.44
CA GLY A 56 1.69 2.14 1.03
C GLY A 56 2.75 3.18 0.65
N LEU A 57 3.23 3.97 1.62
CA LEU A 57 4.22 5.01 1.39
C LEU A 57 5.61 4.41 1.08
N HIS A 58 6.32 5.01 0.12
CA HIS A 58 7.65 4.53 -0.29
C HIS A 58 8.79 4.99 0.62
N ASP A 59 8.57 6.05 1.41
CA ASP A 59 9.56 6.78 2.22
C ASP A 59 9.41 6.47 3.72
N LEU A 60 8.82 5.31 4.08
CA LEU A 60 8.67 4.92 5.48
C LEU A 60 10.02 4.81 6.21
N ALA A 61 11.08 4.41 5.51
CA ALA A 61 12.43 4.31 6.07
C ALA A 61 13.04 5.68 6.41
N ASP A 62 12.65 6.73 5.68
CA ASP A 62 13.11 8.11 5.93
C ASP A 62 12.31 8.75 7.07
N ARG A 63 11.05 8.34 7.23
CA ARG A 63 10.13 8.87 8.24
C ARG A 63 10.27 8.21 9.61
N TRP A 64 10.69 6.93 9.64
CA TRP A 64 10.67 6.12 10.86
C TRP A 64 11.94 5.29 11.00
N SER A 65 12.58 5.40 12.16
CA SER A 65 13.66 4.49 12.55
C SER A 65 13.11 3.21 13.18
N PRO A 66 13.85 2.07 13.13
CA PRO A 66 13.45 0.86 13.83
C PRO A 66 13.20 1.12 15.33
N GLY A 67 11.99 0.78 15.82
CA GLY A 67 11.59 0.99 17.21
C GLY A 67 10.92 2.34 17.51
N SER A 68 10.87 3.28 16.56
CA SER A 68 10.17 4.57 16.73
C SER A 68 8.64 4.47 16.71
N PHE A 69 8.09 3.33 16.29
CA PHE A 69 6.67 2.99 16.34
C PHE A 69 6.50 1.53 16.79
N GLN A 70 5.32 1.18 17.31
CA GLN A 70 5.10 -0.10 17.97
C GLN A 70 4.65 -1.19 17.00
N GLN A 71 3.79 -0.87 16.03
CA GLN A 71 3.24 -1.85 15.12
C GLN A 71 2.70 -1.25 13.81
N PHE A 72 2.57 -2.12 12.82
CA PHE A 72 1.71 -1.92 11.66
C PHE A 72 0.33 -2.55 11.90
N LEU A 73 -0.71 -1.85 11.47
CA LEU A 73 -2.08 -2.36 11.34
C LEU A 73 -2.44 -2.34 9.85
N LEU A 74 -2.37 -3.50 9.20
CA LEU A 74 -2.69 -3.62 7.77
C LEU A 74 -4.17 -3.92 7.58
N THR A 75 -4.81 -3.23 6.63
CA THR A 75 -6.20 -3.46 6.24
C THR A 75 -6.32 -4.71 5.36
N HIS A 76 -5.47 -4.83 4.35
CA HIS A 76 -5.37 -5.95 3.41
C HIS A 76 -4.03 -5.91 2.65
N TYR A 77 -3.83 -6.82 1.70
CA TYR A 77 -2.53 -7.06 1.03
C TYR A 77 -2.47 -6.60 -0.43
N HIS A 78 -3.27 -5.61 -0.84
CA HIS A 78 -3.02 -4.96 -2.13
C HIS A 78 -1.73 -4.14 -2.07
N MET A 79 -1.07 -4.02 -3.23
CA MET A 79 0.30 -3.48 -3.32
C MET A 79 0.39 -2.06 -2.76
N ASP A 80 -0.61 -1.22 -3.04
CA ASP A 80 -0.70 0.15 -2.56
C ASP A 80 -0.87 0.27 -1.03
N HIS A 81 -1.06 -0.84 -0.32
CA HIS A 81 -1.10 -0.90 1.15
C HIS A 81 0.12 -1.58 1.77
N VAL A 82 0.99 -2.25 1.00
CA VAL A 82 2.11 -3.05 1.55
C VAL A 82 3.48 -2.80 0.90
N GLN A 83 3.54 -2.06 -0.21
CA GLN A 83 4.78 -1.87 -0.97
C GLN A 83 5.93 -1.25 -0.16
N GLY A 84 5.63 -0.40 0.84
CA GLY A 84 6.62 0.21 1.73
C GLY A 84 7.28 -0.77 2.71
N LEU A 85 6.75 -1.98 2.86
CA LEU A 85 7.37 -3.02 3.70
C LEU A 85 8.58 -3.68 3.05
N PHE A 86 8.68 -3.65 1.71
CA PHE A 86 9.71 -4.36 0.97
C PHE A 86 11.14 -3.85 1.24
N PRO A 87 11.38 -2.53 1.33
CA PRO A 87 12.68 -2.01 1.79
C PRO A 87 12.91 -2.28 3.28
N LEU A 88 11.86 -2.13 4.12
CA LEU A 88 11.99 -2.23 5.57
C LEU A 88 12.37 -3.63 6.07
N ARG A 89 11.90 -4.70 5.41
CA ARG A 89 12.13 -6.09 5.87
C ARG A 89 13.60 -6.51 5.99
N TRP A 90 14.54 -5.75 5.42
CA TRP A 90 15.97 -6.00 5.49
C TRP A 90 16.67 -5.34 6.68
N ALA A 91 15.96 -4.49 7.43
CA ALA A 91 16.53 -3.81 8.58
C ALA A 91 16.81 -4.81 9.72
N LEU A 92 18.03 -4.74 10.27
CA LEU A 92 18.59 -5.68 11.24
C LEU A 92 17.82 -5.74 12.59
N ALA A 93 16.90 -4.80 12.85
CA ALA A 93 16.28 -4.61 14.16
C ALA A 93 14.76 -4.42 14.13
N ILE A 94 14.06 -4.77 13.04
CA ILE A 94 12.59 -4.68 13.04
C ILE A 94 11.98 -5.85 13.81
N ARG A 95 11.77 -5.67 15.11
CA ARG A 95 10.84 -6.48 15.91
C ARG A 95 9.41 -5.93 15.79
N SER A 96 8.92 -5.69 14.58
CA SER A 96 7.53 -5.25 14.39
C SER A 96 6.58 -6.43 14.66
N ARG A 97 5.71 -6.28 15.67
CA ARG A 97 4.57 -7.17 15.85
C ARG A 97 3.54 -6.82 14.79
N PHE A 98 3.36 -7.67 13.79
CA PHE A 98 2.26 -7.56 12.85
C PHE A 98 1.01 -8.17 13.48
N THR A 99 0.02 -7.35 13.83
CA THR A 99 -1.28 -7.84 14.31
C THR A 99 -2.25 -7.88 13.13
N ALA A 100 -2.17 -8.92 12.31
CA ALA A 100 -3.23 -9.21 11.34
C ALA A 100 -4.45 -9.74 12.11
N ARG A 101 -5.59 -9.05 12.04
CA ARG A 101 -6.84 -9.55 12.62
C ARG A 101 -7.16 -10.86 11.89
N ARG A 102 -7.22 -11.98 12.63
CA ARG A 102 -7.62 -13.31 12.15
C ARG A 102 -8.94 -13.18 11.38
N MET A 103 -8.89 -13.09 10.05
CA MET A 103 -10.03 -13.44 9.22
C MET A 103 -10.14 -14.97 9.31
N THR A 104 -11.27 -15.41 9.82
CA THR A 104 -11.62 -16.81 9.94
C THR A 104 -11.48 -17.52 8.59
N ARG A 105 -10.58 -18.51 8.58
CA ARG A 105 -10.33 -19.56 7.57
C ARG A 105 -9.45 -19.15 6.37
N VAL A 106 -8.31 -19.85 6.30
CA VAL A 106 -7.30 -19.94 5.22
C VAL A 106 -6.35 -18.74 5.09
N ALA A 107 -5.34 -18.69 5.96
CA ALA A 107 -3.95 -18.33 5.62
C ALA A 107 -3.15 -18.13 6.92
N THR A 108 -2.61 -19.21 7.48
CA THR A 108 -1.42 -19.10 8.33
C THR A 108 -0.25 -18.75 7.41
N ILE A 109 -0.06 -17.46 7.11
CA ILE A 109 1.17 -17.02 6.47
C ILE A 109 2.23 -16.94 7.57
N CYS A 110 3.12 -17.92 7.52
CA CYS A 110 4.21 -18.17 8.43
C CYS A 110 5.05 -16.93 8.72
N LEU A 111 5.21 -16.63 10.02
CA LEU A 111 6.28 -15.80 10.57
C LEU A 111 7.64 -16.50 10.38
N ASN A 112 8.23 -16.46 9.19
CA ASN A 112 9.68 -16.63 8.99
C ASN A 112 10.07 -16.26 7.55
N ILE A 113 10.97 -15.27 7.41
CA ILE A 113 11.39 -14.66 6.14
C ILE A 113 12.12 -15.63 5.17
N ARG A 114 12.44 -16.87 5.59
CA ARG A 114 13.04 -17.88 4.70
C ARG A 114 12.05 -18.72 3.88
N ALA A 115 10.74 -18.59 4.10
CA ALA A 115 9.74 -19.40 3.38
C ALA A 115 9.05 -18.69 2.20
N CYS A 116 9.53 -17.52 1.77
CA CYS A 116 8.98 -16.78 0.62
C CYS A 116 9.52 -17.30 -0.73
N LEU A 117 9.57 -18.63 -0.89
CA LEU A 117 9.95 -19.28 -2.15
C LEU A 117 8.92 -20.32 -2.63
N ILE A 118 7.80 -20.51 -1.92
CA ILE A 118 6.81 -21.55 -2.29
C ILE A 118 5.43 -21.00 -2.70
N SER A 119 5.18 -19.69 -2.68
CA SER A 119 3.86 -19.15 -3.13
C SER A 119 3.84 -18.56 -4.55
N ALA A 120 4.96 -18.51 -5.27
CA ALA A 120 5.00 -17.96 -6.64
C ALA A 120 4.10 -18.74 -7.64
N THR A 121 3.74 -19.98 -7.32
CA THR A 121 2.89 -20.84 -8.17
C THR A 121 1.38 -20.56 -8.06
N GLN A 122 0.90 -19.87 -7.02
CA GLN A 122 -0.51 -19.46 -6.93
C GLN A 122 -0.81 -18.05 -7.48
N TRP A 123 0.20 -17.19 -7.60
CA TRP A 123 0.04 -15.85 -8.20
C TRP A 123 -0.17 -15.90 -9.72
N ASN A 124 0.37 -16.91 -10.42
CA ASN A 124 0.22 -17.04 -11.87
C ASN A 124 -1.22 -17.36 -12.30
N ARG A 125 -2.03 -18.05 -11.48
CA ARG A 125 -3.42 -18.39 -11.86
C ARG A 125 -4.38 -17.21 -11.69
N LEU A 126 -4.15 -16.31 -10.72
CA LEU A 126 -5.01 -15.14 -10.52
C LEU A 126 -4.72 -14.04 -11.56
N TRP A 127 -3.45 -13.88 -11.96
CA TRP A 127 -3.08 -12.98 -13.06
C TRP A 127 -3.65 -13.44 -14.42
N TYR A 128 -3.64 -14.74 -14.70
CA TYR A 128 -4.19 -15.28 -15.97
C TYR A 128 -5.71 -15.11 -16.09
N LEU A 129 -6.44 -15.11 -14.97
CA LEU A 129 -7.90 -14.92 -14.95
C LEU A 129 -8.30 -13.45 -15.05
N ILE A 130 -7.54 -12.52 -14.47
CA ILE A 130 -7.79 -11.08 -14.59
C ILE A 130 -7.54 -10.58 -16.03
N CYS A 131 -6.55 -11.14 -16.74
CA CYS A 131 -6.27 -10.76 -18.13
C CYS A 131 -7.23 -11.32 -19.19
N ARG A 132 -8.03 -12.37 -18.89
CA ARG A 132 -9.04 -12.88 -19.85
C ARG A 132 -10.41 -12.21 -19.72
N GLY A 133 -10.66 -11.46 -18.65
CA GLY A 133 -11.93 -10.74 -18.43
C GLY A 133 -12.10 -9.45 -19.24
N CYS A 134 -11.01 -8.91 -19.82
CA CYS A 134 -11.04 -7.66 -20.59
C CYS A 134 -10.97 -7.90 -22.12
N ARG A 135 -11.74 -8.88 -22.62
CA ARG A 135 -12.03 -9.05 -24.06
C ARG A 135 -13.52 -9.27 -24.30
N SER A 136 -14.36 -8.34 -23.89
CA SER A 136 -15.61 -8.09 -24.62
C SER A 136 -16.20 -6.73 -24.23
N ARG A 137 -16.03 -5.74 -25.12
CA ARG A 137 -17.02 -4.75 -25.56
C ARG A 137 -16.29 -3.69 -26.39
N ARG A 138 -16.54 -3.76 -27.70
CA ARG A 138 -16.23 -2.80 -28.76
C ARG A 138 -15.96 -1.37 -28.26
N CYS A 139 -14.70 -0.94 -28.28
CA CYS A 139 -14.34 0.43 -28.61
C CYS A 139 -13.74 0.39 -30.00
N ARG A 140 -14.54 0.78 -31.00
CA ARG A 140 -14.10 0.98 -32.38
C ARG A 140 -13.40 2.34 -32.41
N LEU A 141 -12.07 2.35 -32.30
CA LEU A 141 -11.27 3.53 -32.64
C LEU A 141 -11.17 3.58 -34.16
N THR A 142 -11.92 4.49 -34.78
CA THR A 142 -11.70 4.91 -36.16
C THR A 142 -10.45 5.78 -36.18
N THR A 143 -9.35 5.23 -36.71
CA THR A 143 -8.24 6.03 -37.22
C THR A 143 -8.62 6.48 -38.63
N GLN A 144 -8.96 7.76 -38.79
CA GLN A 144 -8.91 8.42 -40.10
C GLN A 144 -7.57 9.15 -40.18
N ASN A 145 -6.72 8.68 -41.08
CA ASN A 145 -5.87 9.54 -41.90
C ASN A 145 -6.71 9.98 -43.10
#